data_AF-A0A1I5GMB4-F1
#
_entry.id   AF-A0A1I5GMB4-F1
#
_cell.length_a   1.000
_cell.length_b   1.000
_cell.length_c   1.000
_cell.angle_alpha   90.00
_cell.angle_beta   90.00
_cell.angle_gamma   90.00
#
_symmetry.space_group_name_H-M   'P 1'
#
loop_
_entity.id
_entity.type
_entity.pdbx_description
1 polymer ?
#
loop_
_entity_poly.entity_id
_entity_poly.type
_entity_poly.pdbx_seq_one_letter_code
_entity_poly.pdbx_strand_id
1 'polypeptide(L)'
;MPLPRRAFVASSLGLGLGLALPARAHHGWSSFDQERPLYLEGRATRVMWRNPHGELELELPEQPALPADLKQRALPKQSASVDGPALLAKAQLPTRRDRKWLVELAPLTRLSAWGVEEIKTGTQLGVLGFTFTGEKGDAVLRAEYLFVDGKVYGLRSSPA
;
A
#
# COMPACT_ATOMS: atom_id res chain seq x y z
N MET A 1 60.29 -24.65 40.44
CA MET A 1 59.08 -25.15 39.76
C MET A 1 58.41 -23.98 39.03
N PRO A 2 58.08 -24.10 37.74
CA PRO A 2 57.57 -23.01 36.91
C PRO A 2 56.04 -22.83 37.05
N LEU A 3 55.55 -21.61 36.83
CA LEU A 3 54.13 -21.30 36.67
C LEU A 3 53.64 -21.69 35.26
N PRO A 4 52.36 -22.10 35.11
CA PRO A 4 51.65 -21.73 33.89
C PRO A 4 50.17 -21.29 34.09
N ARG A 5 49.89 -20.12 33.50
CA ARG A 5 48.78 -19.79 32.59
C ARG A 5 47.37 -20.32 32.93
N ARG A 6 46.50 -19.42 33.40
CA ARG A 6 45.04 -19.55 33.20
C ARG A 6 44.61 -18.59 32.09
N ALA A 7 44.18 -19.19 30.98
CA ALA A 7 43.62 -18.51 29.83
C ALA A 7 42.21 -17.99 30.13
N PHE A 8 41.90 -16.82 29.54
CA PHE A 8 40.59 -16.19 29.47
C PHE A 8 39.58 -17.07 28.74
N VAL A 9 38.32 -17.06 29.19
CA VAL A 9 37.16 -17.15 28.29
C VAL A 9 36.14 -16.10 28.72
N ALA A 10 36.02 -15.07 27.88
CA ALA A 10 34.98 -14.06 27.91
C ALA A 10 33.65 -14.70 27.49
N SER A 11 32.60 -14.54 28.29
CA SER A 11 31.23 -14.81 27.85
C SER A 11 30.68 -13.53 27.20
N SER A 12 30.69 -13.50 25.88
CA SER A 12 30.06 -12.47 25.07
C SER A 12 28.54 -12.50 25.27
N LEU A 13 28.00 -11.43 25.83
CA LEU A 13 26.58 -11.15 25.84
C LEU A 13 26.14 -10.91 24.39
N GLY A 14 25.52 -11.92 23.78
CA GLY A 14 24.93 -11.83 22.44
C GLY A 14 23.75 -10.86 22.46
N LEU A 15 24.02 -9.58 22.24
CA LEU A 15 23.00 -8.58 21.99
C LEU A 15 22.40 -8.90 20.61
N GLY A 16 21.25 -9.58 20.62
CA GLY A 16 20.46 -9.81 19.43
C GLY A 16 20.08 -8.46 18.82
N LEU A 17 20.79 -8.05 17.77
CA LEU A 17 20.35 -6.99 16.89
C LEU A 17 19.06 -7.49 16.23
N GLY A 18 17.93 -7.18 16.85
CA GLY A 18 16.65 -7.20 16.17
C GLY A 18 16.79 -6.34 14.93
N LEU A 19 16.65 -6.96 13.76
CA LEU A 19 16.54 -6.28 12.48
C LEU A 19 15.37 -5.30 12.59
N ALA A 20 15.66 -4.05 12.90
CA ALA A 20 14.71 -2.96 12.79
C ALA A 20 14.38 -2.85 11.30
N LEU A 21 13.25 -3.43 10.90
CA LEU A 21 12.64 -3.14 9.62
C LEU A 21 12.54 -1.61 9.53
N PRO A 22 13.01 -0.98 8.45
CA PRO A 22 12.94 0.47 8.35
C PRO A 22 11.48 0.88 8.57
N ALA A 23 11.24 1.69 9.59
CA ALA A 23 9.98 2.38 9.72
C ALA A 23 9.85 3.23 8.46
N ARG A 24 8.99 2.81 7.52
CA ARG A 24 8.72 3.57 6.31
C ARG A 24 8.28 4.95 6.76
N ALA A 25 9.10 5.95 6.47
CA ALA A 25 8.75 7.33 6.74
C ALA A 25 7.39 7.58 6.09
N HIS A 26 6.46 8.19 6.83
CA HIS A 26 5.11 8.47 6.35
C HIS A 26 5.20 9.43 5.16
N HIS A 27 5.20 8.87 3.96
CA HIS A 27 5.22 9.61 2.72
C HIS A 27 3.91 10.39 2.63
N GLY A 28 3.97 11.69 2.91
CA GLY A 28 2.89 12.60 2.54
C GLY A 28 2.59 12.46 1.05
N TRP A 29 1.42 12.90 0.62
CA TRP A 29 1.01 12.82 -0.79
C TRP A 29 2.02 13.42 -1.79
N SER A 30 2.87 14.36 -1.34
CA SER A 30 3.92 14.99 -2.14
C SER A 30 5.04 14.05 -2.60
N SER A 31 5.19 12.87 -1.99
CA SER A 31 6.17 11.88 -2.47
C SER A 31 5.68 11.13 -3.71
N PHE A 32 4.38 11.16 -4.01
CA PHE A 32 3.77 10.39 -5.09
C PHE A 32 3.44 11.28 -6.29
N ASP A 33 3.55 10.69 -7.48
CA ASP A 33 3.19 11.33 -8.75
C ASP A 33 1.67 11.33 -8.93
N GLN A 34 1.03 12.40 -8.46
CA GLN A 34 -0.42 12.56 -8.49
C GLN A 34 -0.98 12.88 -9.88
N GLU A 35 -0.12 13.15 -10.87
CA GLU A 35 -0.53 13.40 -12.26
C GLU A 35 -0.71 12.10 -13.06
N ARG A 36 -0.20 10.97 -12.53
CA ARG A 36 -0.21 9.67 -13.21
C ARG A 36 -0.88 8.60 -12.35
N PRO A 37 -2.23 8.59 -12.28
CA PRO A 37 -2.95 7.57 -11.52
C PRO A 37 -2.75 6.18 -12.13
N LEU A 38 -2.44 5.21 -11.28
CA LEU A 38 -2.37 3.80 -11.62
C LEU A 38 -3.61 3.06 -11.12
N TYR A 39 -4.10 2.13 -11.93
CA TYR A 39 -5.12 1.18 -11.51
C TYR A 39 -4.50 -0.22 -11.39
N LEU A 40 -4.58 -0.80 -10.19
CA LEU A 40 -4.12 -2.15 -9.88
C LEU A 40 -5.32 -3.01 -9.47
N GLU A 41 -5.49 -4.17 -10.06
CA GLU A 41 -6.51 -5.16 -9.67
C GLU A 41 -5.83 -6.51 -9.42
N GLY A 42 -6.19 -7.17 -8.33
CA GLY A 42 -5.50 -8.39 -7.92
C GLY A 42 -6.02 -9.00 -6.63
N ARG A 43 -5.20 -9.92 -6.08
CA ARG A 43 -5.47 -10.65 -4.84
C ARG A 43 -4.67 -10.08 -3.68
N ALA A 44 -5.31 -9.77 -2.56
CA ALA A 44 -4.60 -9.47 -1.32
C ALA A 44 -3.93 -10.76 -0.80
N THR A 45 -2.59 -10.82 -0.82
CA THR A 45 -1.83 -12.00 -0.35
C THR A 45 -1.38 -11.86 1.09
N ARG A 46 -1.26 -10.62 1.57
CA ARG A 46 -0.99 -10.29 2.96
C ARG A 46 -1.74 -9.02 3.33
N VAL A 47 -2.31 -8.97 4.53
CA VAL A 47 -2.96 -7.76 5.05
C VAL A 47 -2.38 -7.43 6.43
N MET A 48 -2.05 -6.16 6.63
CA MET A 48 -1.67 -5.59 7.92
C MET A 48 -2.69 -4.53 8.31
N TRP A 49 -3.70 -4.93 9.08
CA TRP A 49 -4.76 -4.05 9.56
C TRP A 49 -4.45 -3.50 10.95
N ARG A 50 -3.46 -2.61 11.03
CA ARG A 50 -2.97 -2.06 12.31
C ARG A 50 -2.72 -0.56 12.23
N ASN A 51 -2.81 0.12 13.37
CA ASN A 51 -2.48 1.54 13.48
C ASN A 51 -0.99 1.73 13.12
N PRO A 52 -0.60 2.71 12.28
CA PRO A 52 -1.39 3.85 11.78
C PRO A 52 -2.16 3.65 10.49
N HIS A 53 -1.62 2.90 9.52
CA HIS A 53 -2.23 2.67 8.22
C HIS A 53 -2.59 1.21 8.03
N GLY A 54 -3.73 0.97 7.38
CA GLY A 54 -3.95 -0.33 6.75
C GLY A 54 -2.97 -0.49 5.60
N GLU A 55 -2.37 -1.65 5.47
CA GLU A 55 -1.49 -2.00 4.34
C GLU A 55 -1.85 -3.40 3.84
N LEU A 56 -1.61 -3.64 2.55
CA LEU A 56 -1.70 -4.99 2.00
C LEU A 56 -0.68 -5.22 0.90
N GLU A 57 -0.25 -6.48 0.74
CA GLU A 57 0.45 -6.92 -0.46
C GLU A 57 -0.58 -7.39 -1.49
N LEU A 58 -0.69 -6.65 -2.59
CA LEU A 58 -1.54 -6.99 -3.73
C LEU A 58 -0.73 -7.75 -4.78
N GLU A 59 -1.17 -8.95 -5.12
CA GLU A 59 -0.61 -9.72 -6.23
C GLU A 59 -1.46 -9.52 -7.49
N LEU A 60 -0.84 -8.99 -8.54
CA LEU A 60 -1.44 -8.77 -9.84
C LEU A 60 -1.51 -10.08 -10.64
N PRO A 61 -2.50 -10.22 -11.54
CA PRO A 61 -2.52 -11.31 -12.51
C PRO A 61 -1.31 -11.25 -13.44
N GLU A 62 -1.02 -12.35 -14.14
CA GLU A 62 0.10 -12.41 -15.10
C GLU A 62 -0.03 -11.40 -16.24
N GLN A 63 -1.27 -11.11 -16.63
CA GLN A 63 -1.60 -10.14 -17.67
C GLN A 63 -2.57 -9.10 -17.08
N PRO A 64 -2.06 -8.06 -16.40
CA PRO A 64 -2.89 -6.97 -15.90
C PRO A 64 -3.61 -6.25 -17.03
N ALA A 65 -4.87 -5.91 -16.81
CA ALA A 65 -5.70 -5.14 -17.72
C ALA A 65 -6.50 -4.10 -16.94
N LEU A 66 -6.80 -2.98 -17.59
CA LEU A 66 -7.78 -2.05 -17.04
C LEU A 66 -9.19 -2.63 -17.24
N PRO A 67 -10.08 -2.55 -16.24
CA PRO A 67 -11.48 -2.88 -16.46
C PRO A 67 -12.09 -1.99 -17.55
N ALA A 68 -12.86 -2.58 -18.46
CA ALA A 68 -13.46 -1.86 -19.58
C ALA A 68 -14.43 -0.74 -19.12
N ASP A 69 -15.02 -0.92 -17.94
CA ASP A 69 -15.98 0.00 -17.31
C ASP A 69 -15.31 1.05 -16.41
N LEU A 70 -13.98 1.03 -16.27
CA LEU A 70 -13.27 1.82 -15.26
C LEU A 70 -13.61 3.32 -15.34
N LYS A 71 -13.67 3.88 -16.54
CA LYS A 71 -13.92 5.32 -16.77
C LYS A 71 -15.35 5.74 -16.43
N GLN A 72 -16.28 4.78 -16.34
CA GLN A 72 -17.70 5.01 -16.06
C GLN A 72 -18.06 4.77 -14.60
N ARG A 73 -17.14 4.23 -13.79
CA ARG A 73 -17.42 3.92 -12.39
C ARG A 73 -17.75 5.17 -11.59
N ALA A 74 -18.85 5.10 -10.85
CA ALA A 74 -19.21 6.14 -9.90
C ALA A 74 -18.24 6.11 -8.71
N LEU A 75 -17.73 7.29 -8.32
CA LEU A 75 -16.84 7.46 -7.17
C LEU A 75 -17.57 8.22 -6.06
N PRO A 76 -17.43 7.81 -4.79
CA PRO A 76 -18.07 8.51 -3.69
C PRO A 76 -17.42 9.88 -3.47
N LYS A 77 -18.23 10.84 -2.99
CA LYS A 77 -17.73 12.17 -2.64
C LYS A 77 -16.88 12.11 -1.37
N GLN A 78 -15.77 12.82 -1.38
CA GLN A 78 -14.89 12.97 -0.23
C GLN A 78 -14.93 14.42 0.25
N SER A 79 -14.62 14.67 1.53
CA SER A 79 -14.60 16.04 2.07
C SER A 79 -13.52 16.91 1.41
N ALA A 80 -12.43 16.30 0.94
CA ALA A 80 -11.46 16.94 0.06
C ALA A 80 -11.96 16.95 -1.39
N SER A 81 -11.74 18.04 -2.10
CA SER A 81 -12.03 18.16 -3.53
C SER A 81 -11.11 17.26 -4.35
N VAL A 82 -11.61 16.10 -4.75
CA VAL A 82 -10.92 15.17 -5.66
C VAL A 82 -11.72 15.07 -6.95
N ASP A 83 -11.08 15.36 -8.08
CA ASP A 83 -11.65 15.14 -9.41
C ASP A 83 -11.53 13.65 -9.79
N GLY A 84 -12.38 12.84 -9.18
CA GLY A 84 -12.44 11.40 -9.41
C GLY A 84 -12.61 11.02 -10.89
N PRO A 85 -13.56 11.60 -11.64
CA PRO A 85 -13.72 11.33 -13.07
C PRO A 85 -12.45 11.59 -13.89
N ALA A 86 -11.75 12.70 -13.63
CA ALA A 86 -10.48 12.96 -14.31
C ALA A 86 -9.41 11.91 -13.97
N LEU A 87 -9.35 11.45 -12.71
CA LEU A 87 -8.43 10.38 -12.31
C LEU A 87 -8.74 9.06 -13.03
N LEU A 88 -10.01 8.66 -13.10
CA LEU A 88 -10.40 7.44 -13.84
C LEU A 88 -10.10 7.57 -15.34
N ALA A 89 -10.29 8.75 -15.93
CA ALA A 89 -10.00 9.00 -17.34
C ALA A 89 -8.51 8.85 -17.67
N LYS A 90 -7.63 9.27 -16.75
CA LYS A 90 -6.16 9.19 -16.84
C LYS A 90 -5.58 7.86 -16.34
N ALA A 91 -6.38 7.02 -15.67
CA ALA A 91 -5.90 5.81 -15.04
C ALA A 91 -5.22 4.88 -16.06
N GLN A 92 -4.07 4.33 -15.68
CA GLN A 92 -3.27 3.46 -16.53
C GLN A 92 -2.66 2.31 -15.74
N LEU A 93 -2.12 1.32 -16.46
CA LEU A 93 -1.34 0.24 -15.85
C LEU A 93 0.08 0.73 -15.50
N PRO A 94 0.74 0.09 -14.52
CA PRO A 94 2.16 0.29 -14.29
C PRO A 94 2.99 -0.13 -15.51
N THR A 95 4.14 0.49 -15.68
CA THR A 95 5.13 0.11 -16.71
C THR A 95 6.12 -0.94 -16.23
N ARG A 96 6.31 -1.04 -14.91
CA ARG A 96 7.12 -2.08 -14.27
C ARG A 96 6.41 -3.44 -14.30
N ARG A 97 7.20 -4.51 -14.14
CA ARG A 97 6.74 -5.92 -14.26
C ARG A 97 6.54 -6.63 -12.92
N ASP A 98 6.75 -5.94 -11.81
CA ASP A 98 6.53 -6.46 -10.48
C ASP A 98 5.07 -6.92 -10.33
N ARG A 99 4.90 -8.17 -9.92
CA ARG A 99 3.57 -8.73 -9.66
C ARG A 99 3.06 -8.42 -8.26
N LYS A 100 3.94 -8.10 -7.32
CA LYS A 100 3.58 -7.82 -5.93
C LYS A 100 3.79 -6.35 -5.62
N TRP A 101 2.74 -5.72 -5.12
CA TRP A 101 2.71 -4.32 -4.75
C TRP A 101 2.33 -4.17 -3.30
N LEU A 102 3.07 -3.34 -2.56
CA LEU A 102 2.60 -2.86 -1.27
C LEU A 102 1.60 -1.73 -1.52
N VAL A 103 0.36 -1.92 -1.12
CA VAL A 103 -0.67 -0.89 -1.15
C VAL A 103 -0.75 -0.25 0.23
N GLU A 104 -0.48 1.04 0.29
CA GLU A 104 -0.74 1.88 1.47
C GLU A 104 -2.19 2.35 1.44
N LEU A 105 -3.01 1.88 2.37
CA LEU A 105 -4.38 2.37 2.54
C LEU A 105 -4.39 3.63 3.42
N ALA A 106 -5.59 4.17 3.60
CA ALA A 106 -5.80 5.25 4.56
C ALA A 106 -5.51 4.80 6.01
N PRO A 107 -5.33 5.75 6.95
CA PRO A 107 -5.30 5.43 8.37
C PRO A 107 -6.55 4.67 8.81
N LEU A 108 -6.42 3.78 9.80
CA LEU A 108 -7.56 2.95 10.27
C LEU A 108 -8.77 3.79 10.71
N THR A 109 -8.53 4.99 11.28
CA THR A 109 -9.61 5.91 11.64
C THR A 109 -10.42 6.38 10.44
N ARG A 110 -9.76 6.62 9.30
CA ARG A 110 -10.43 6.99 8.04
C ARG A 110 -11.12 5.78 7.41
N LEU A 111 -10.48 4.60 7.42
CA LEU A 111 -11.12 3.37 6.96
C LEU A 111 -12.41 3.09 7.75
N SER A 112 -12.39 3.28 9.08
CA SER A 112 -13.57 3.19 9.93
C SER A 112 -14.61 4.25 9.60
N ALA A 113 -14.22 5.51 9.33
CA ALA A 113 -15.16 6.57 8.95
C ALA A 113 -15.88 6.28 7.63
N TRP A 114 -15.24 5.55 6.72
CA TRP A 114 -15.83 5.07 5.47
C TRP A 114 -16.61 3.75 5.63
N GLY A 115 -16.59 3.12 6.81
CA GLY A 115 -17.18 1.80 7.01
C GLY A 115 -16.50 0.71 6.18
N VAL A 116 -15.19 0.84 5.93
CA VAL A 116 -14.41 -0.21 5.27
C VAL A 116 -14.22 -1.35 6.26
N GLU A 117 -14.75 -2.52 5.92
CA GLU A 117 -14.50 -3.74 6.67
C GLU A 117 -13.05 -4.19 6.50
N GLU A 118 -12.50 -4.87 7.51
CA GLU A 118 -11.13 -5.36 7.42
C GLU A 118 -10.97 -6.33 6.24
N ILE A 119 -10.10 -5.94 5.30
CA ILE A 119 -9.75 -6.76 4.14
C ILE A 119 -9.05 -8.02 4.65
N LYS A 120 -9.43 -9.18 4.10
CA LYS A 120 -8.82 -10.47 4.48
C LYS A 120 -7.87 -10.95 3.40
N THR A 121 -6.89 -11.75 3.79
CA THR A 121 -6.05 -12.45 2.81
C THR A 121 -6.95 -13.29 1.89
N GLY A 122 -6.69 -13.20 0.59
CA GLY A 122 -7.45 -13.85 -0.47
C GLY A 122 -8.53 -12.99 -1.12
N THR A 123 -8.87 -11.82 -0.54
CA THR A 123 -9.83 -10.89 -1.12
C THR A 123 -9.36 -10.37 -2.48
N GLN A 124 -10.25 -10.40 -3.47
CA GLN A 124 -10.05 -9.72 -4.75
C GLN A 124 -10.46 -8.26 -4.62
N LEU A 125 -9.59 -7.36 -5.07
CA LEU A 125 -9.85 -5.93 -4.98
C LEU A 125 -9.13 -5.16 -6.09
N GLY A 126 -9.66 -3.98 -6.37
CA GLY A 126 -9.05 -2.96 -7.22
C GLY A 126 -8.63 -1.75 -6.43
N VAL A 127 -7.58 -1.08 -6.86
CA VAL A 127 -7.06 0.14 -6.24
C VAL A 127 -6.70 1.14 -7.33
N LEU A 128 -7.27 2.33 -7.26
CA LEU A 128 -6.78 3.50 -7.98
C LEU A 128 -5.88 4.27 -7.02
N GLY A 129 -4.66 4.59 -7.44
CA GLY A 129 -3.71 5.27 -6.56
C GLY A 129 -2.51 5.83 -7.32
N PHE A 130 -1.48 6.18 -6.55
CA PHE A 130 -0.28 6.79 -7.10
C PHE A 130 0.97 6.12 -6.56
N THR A 131 2.01 6.09 -7.40
CA THR A 131 3.34 5.59 -7.04
C THR A 131 4.37 6.70 -7.18
N PHE A 132 5.63 6.42 -6.92
CA PHE A 132 6.72 7.38 -7.07
C PHE A 132 6.89 7.81 -8.53
N THR A 133 7.40 9.02 -8.75
CA THR A 133 7.66 9.55 -10.10
C THR A 133 8.54 8.60 -10.92
N GLY A 134 8.04 8.24 -12.11
CA GLY A 134 8.70 7.26 -12.98
C GLY A 134 8.74 5.83 -12.43
N GLU A 135 7.90 5.51 -11.45
CA GLU A 135 7.81 4.20 -10.77
C GLU A 135 9.13 3.74 -10.12
N LYS A 136 10.00 4.69 -9.77
CA LYS A 136 11.32 4.41 -9.20
C LYS A 136 11.22 3.84 -7.79
N GLY A 137 12.11 2.90 -7.48
CA GLY A 137 12.19 2.28 -6.15
C GLY A 137 11.18 1.15 -5.97
N ASP A 138 10.70 1.01 -4.73
CA ASP A 138 9.80 -0.09 -4.35
C ASP A 138 8.45 -0.01 -5.07
N ALA A 139 7.83 -1.18 -5.30
CA ALA A 139 6.48 -1.30 -5.86
C ALA A 139 5.43 -0.90 -4.80
N VAL A 140 5.34 0.40 -4.51
CA VAL A 140 4.38 0.96 -3.55
C VAL A 140 3.30 1.74 -4.29
N LEU A 141 2.06 1.52 -3.90
CA LEU A 141 0.91 2.30 -4.36
C LEU A 141 0.20 2.92 -3.16
N ARG A 142 0.10 4.25 -3.11
CA ARG A 142 -0.77 4.92 -2.16
C ARG A 142 -2.18 5.03 -2.71
N ALA A 143 -3.13 4.44 -2.00
CA ALA A 143 -4.50 4.31 -2.47
C ALA A 143 -5.27 5.63 -2.37
N GLU A 144 -5.92 6.00 -3.48
CA GLU A 144 -6.86 7.12 -3.59
C GLU A 144 -8.31 6.61 -3.56
N TYR A 145 -8.59 5.52 -4.29
CA TYR A 145 -9.86 4.80 -4.20
C TYR A 145 -9.62 3.30 -4.06
N LEU A 146 -10.42 2.66 -3.21
CA LEU A 146 -10.47 1.21 -3.03
C LEU A 146 -11.79 0.67 -3.59
N PHE A 147 -11.69 -0.39 -4.40
CA PHE A 147 -12.81 -1.11 -4.99
C PHE A 147 -12.81 -2.54 -4.42
N VAL A 148 -13.81 -2.90 -3.64
CA VAL A 148 -13.86 -4.22 -2.99
C VAL A 148 -15.33 -4.58 -2.72
N ASP A 149 -15.69 -5.85 -2.99
CA ASP A 149 -17.04 -6.38 -2.79
C ASP A 149 -18.17 -5.53 -3.38
N GLY A 150 -17.95 -5.00 -4.59
CA GLY A 150 -18.91 -4.14 -5.30
C GLY A 150 -19.06 -2.72 -4.71
N LYS A 151 -18.29 -2.38 -3.68
CA LYS A 151 -18.28 -1.06 -3.05
C LYS A 151 -17.04 -0.28 -3.49
N VAL A 152 -17.16 1.05 -3.44
CA VAL A 152 -16.07 1.98 -3.72
C VAL A 152 -15.90 2.93 -2.55
N TYR A 153 -14.66 3.12 -2.12
CA TYR A 153 -14.30 3.97 -0.98
C TYR A 153 -13.26 5.00 -1.40
N GLY A 154 -13.46 6.26 -1.02
CA GLY A 154 -12.45 7.31 -1.17
C GLY A 154 -11.46 7.28 0.01
N LEU A 155 -10.16 7.37 -0.25
CA LEU A 155 -9.13 7.20 0.78
C LEU A 155 -8.29 8.48 1.02
N ARG A 156 -8.54 9.55 0.27
CA ARG A 156 -7.91 10.87 0.48
C ARG A 156 -8.32 11.50 1.80
N SER A 157 -9.62 11.48 2.07
CA SER A 157 -10.24 12.16 3.22
C SER A 157 -11.49 11.43 3.68
N SER A 158 -12.19 11.95 4.68
CA SER A 158 -13.46 11.38 5.16
C SER A 158 -14.57 11.49 4.09
N PRO A 159 -15.69 10.75 4.23
CA PRO A 159 -16.88 10.98 3.42
C PRO A 159 -17.33 12.45 3.47
N ALA A 160 -17.89 12.96 2.36
CA ALA A 160 -18.47 14.30 2.28
C ALA A 160 -19.86 14.39 2.92
#